data_AF-A0A353MGK2-F1
#
_entry.id   AF-A0A353MGK2-F1
#
_cell.length_a   1.000
_cell.length_b   1.000
_cell.length_c   1.000
_cell.angle_alpha   90.00
_cell.angle_beta   90.00
_cell.angle_gamma   90.00
#
_symmetry.space_group_name_H-M   'P 1'
#
loop_
_entity.id
_entity.type
_entity.pdbx_description
1 polymer ?
#
loop_
_entity_poly.entity_id
_entity_poly.type
_entity_poly.pdbx_seq_one_letter_code
_entity_poly.pdbx_strand_id
1 'polypeptide(L)' 'MQTKNELLAEALNLPPTERAELIEELLSSFDSSERERIDDLWSEECERRIDAYDRSELPATPLQSVFDKINAWKK' A
#
# COMPACT_ATOMS: atom_id res chain seq x y z
N MET A 1 -3.14 -16.18 28.40
CA MET A 1 -2.76 -15.67 27.07
C MET A 1 -3.96 -15.86 26.17
N GLN A 2 -4.51 -14.78 25.62
CA GLN A 2 -5.66 -14.87 24.72
C GLN A 2 -5.22 -15.46 23.37
N THR A 3 -6.09 -16.21 22.73
CA THR A 3 -5.90 -16.75 21.39
C THR A 3 -6.29 -15.71 20.33
N LYS A 4 -5.79 -15.88 19.09
CA LYS A 4 -6.13 -15.00 17.96
C LYS A 4 -7.65 -14.82 17.79
N ASN A 5 -8.42 -15.89 18.01
CA ASN A 5 -9.86 -15.87 17.80
C ASN A 5 -10.60 -15.12 18.92
N GLU A 6 -10.11 -15.19 20.17
CA GLU A 6 -10.64 -14.41 21.30
C GLU A 6 -10.39 -12.91 21.07
N LEU A 7 -9.17 -12.52 20.69
CA LEU A 7 -8.82 -11.14 20.35
C LEU A 7 -9.65 -10.58 19.18
N LEU A 8 -9.86 -11.39 18.14
CA LEU A 8 -10.69 -10.99 17.01
C LEU A 8 -12.15 -10.74 17.42
N ALA A 9 -12.71 -11.61 18.27
CA ALA A 9 -14.07 -11.43 18.76
C ALA A 9 -14.22 -10.13 19.56
N GLU A 10 -13.23 -9.78 20.40
CA GLU A 10 -13.19 -8.53 21.14
C GLU A 10 -13.06 -7.31 20.21
N ALA A 11 -12.13 -7.34 19.26
CA ALA A 11 -11.92 -6.25 18.29
C ALA A 11 -13.16 -6.00 17.40
N LEU A 12 -13.94 -7.03 17.08
CA LEU A 12 -15.17 -6.89 16.31
C LEU A 12 -16.32 -6.24 17.10
N ASN A 13 -16.27 -6.25 18.44
CA ASN A 13 -17.23 -5.55 19.28
C ASN A 13 -16.96 -4.04 19.41
N LEU A 14 -15.78 -3.57 18.98
CA LEU A 14 -15.45 -2.16 18.99
C LEU A 14 -16.29 -1.37 17.98
N PRO A 15 -16.58 -0.08 18.28
CA PRO A 15 -17.11 0.84 17.28
C PRO A 15 -16.24 0.87 16.02
N PRO A 16 -16.83 1.15 14.84
CA PRO A 16 -16.07 1.14 13.58
C PRO A 16 -14.81 2.01 13.59
N THR A 17 -14.83 3.17 14.24
CA THR A 17 -13.67 4.07 14.35
C THR A 17 -12.56 3.47 15.18
N GLU A 18 -12.86 2.98 16.39
CA GLU A 18 -11.87 2.32 17.27
C GLU A 18 -11.29 1.05 16.62
N ARG A 19 -12.11 0.32 15.85
CA ARG A 19 -11.60 -0.82 15.08
C ARG A 19 -10.62 -0.38 13.98
N ALA A 20 -10.87 0.74 13.31
CA ALA A 20 -9.96 1.27 12.31
C ALA A 20 -8.64 1.74 12.93
N GLU A 21 -8.71 2.42 14.08
CA GLU A 21 -7.54 2.82 14.86
C GLU A 21 -6.70 1.61 15.29
N LEU A 22 -7.34 0.56 15.82
CA LEU A 22 -6.65 -0.68 16.20
C LEU A 22 -5.98 -1.37 15.01
N ILE A 23 -6.62 -1.38 13.83
CA ILE A 23 -6.01 -1.93 12.62
C ILE A 23 -4.77 -1.12 12.22
N GLU A 24 -4.83 0.21 12.28
CA GLU A 24 -3.70 1.09 11.97
C GLU A 24 -2.52 0.83 12.91
N GLU A 25 -2.77 0.76 14.23
CA GLU A 25 -1.74 0.46 15.23
C GLU A 25 -1.10 -0.91 14.97
N LEU A 26 -1.91 -1.94 14.74
CA LEU A 26 -1.40 -3.28 14.41
C LEU A 26 -0.59 -3.29 13.12
N LEU A 27 -1.03 -2.57 12.10
CA LEU A 27 -0.30 -2.45 10.84
C LEU A 27 1.03 -1.73 11.04
N SER A 28 1.04 -0.62 11.79
CA SER A 28 2.26 0.13 12.12
C SER A 28 3.26 -0.69 12.92
N SER A 29 2.81 -1.71 13.67
CA SER A 29 3.73 -2.60 14.40
C SER A 29 4.58 -3.47 13.46
N PHE A 30 4.17 -3.62 12.20
CA PHE A 30 4.96 -4.28 11.16
C PHE A 30 5.94 -3.32 10.46
N ASP A 31 5.90 -2.02 10.78
CA ASP A 31 6.83 -1.05 10.22
C ASP A 31 8.20 -1.28 10.87
N SER A 32 9.03 -2.06 10.17
CA SER A 32 10.42 -2.26 10.56
C SER A 32 11.22 -0.98 10.31
N SER A 33 12.38 -0.87 10.97
CA SER A 33 13.38 0.18 10.71
C SER A 33 13.88 0.22 9.26
N GLU A 34 13.53 -0.77 8.43
CA GLU A 34 13.87 -0.80 7.00
C GLU A 34 12.87 -0.03 6.14
N ARG A 35 11.67 0.29 6.65
CA ARG A 35 10.66 1.02 5.89
C ARG A 35 11.16 2.38 5.43
N GLU A 36 11.74 3.17 6.32
CA GLU A 36 12.30 4.48 5.98
C GLU A 36 13.35 4.36 4.87
N ARG A 37 14.26 3.38 4.98
CA ARG A 37 15.23 3.08 3.92
C ARG A 37 14.59 2.66 2.60
N ILE A 38 13.52 1.87 2.65
CA ILE A 38 12.79 1.42 1.46
C ILE A 38 12.06 2.61 0.82
N ASP A 39 11.45 3.48 1.63
CA ASP A 39 10.75 4.69 1.17
C ASP A 39 11.73 5.66 0.49
N ASP A 40 12.94 5.84 1.06
CA ASP A 40 14.01 6.62 0.45
C ASP A 40 14.41 6.06 -0.93
N LEU A 41 14.62 4.73 -1.00
CA LEU A 41 14.96 4.06 -2.26
C LEU A 41 13.83 4.17 -3.29
N TRP A 42 12.57 4.11 -2.86
CA TRP A 42 11.42 4.33 -3.74
C TRP A 42 11.34 5.78 -4.22
N SER A 43 11.62 6.75 -3.35
CA SER A 43 11.65 8.16 -3.73
C SER A 43 12.70 8.41 -4.81
N GLU A 44 13.92 7.92 -4.60
CA GLU A 44 15.00 8.04 -5.58
C GLU A 44 14.63 7.36 -6.92
N GLU A 45 14.08 6.15 -6.86
CA GLU A 45 13.65 5.42 -8.05
C GLU A 45 12.52 6.14 -8.81
N CYS A 46 11.55 6.73 -8.10
CA CYS A 46 10.46 7.47 -8.72
C CYS A 46 11.00 8.66 -9.51
N GLU A 47 11.83 9.50 -8.89
CA GLU A 47 12.44 10.66 -9.55
C GLU A 47 13.28 10.22 -10.76
N ARG A 48 14.11 9.18 -10.60
CA ARG A 48 14.93 8.63 -11.69
C ARG A 48 14.08 8.18 -12.89
N ARG A 49 12.89 7.60 -12.65
CA ARG A 49 12.00 7.13 -13.72
C ARG A 49 11.24 8.27 -14.40
N ILE A 50 10.86 9.31 -13.66
CA ILE A 50 10.25 10.53 -14.21
C ILE A 50 11.26 11.21 -15.14
N ASP A 51 12.49 11.42 -14.66
CA ASP A 51 13.58 12.00 -15.44
C ASP A 51 13.88 11.22 -16.73
N ALA A 52 13.90 9.88 -16.66
CA ALA A 52 14.10 9.03 -17.84
C ALA A 52 12.91 9.11 -18.82
N TYR A 53 11.68 9.24 -18.32
CA TYR A 53 10.51 9.44 -19.15
C TYR A 53 10.55 10.80 -19.87
N ASP A 54 10.89 11.87 -19.16
CA ASP A 54 10.99 13.22 -19.72
C ASP A 54 12.08 13.32 -20.79
N ARG A 55 13.19 12.58 -20.62
CA ARG A 55 14.24 12.42 -21.65
C ARG A 55 13.85 11.46 -22.79
N SER A 56 12.64 10.90 -22.79
CA SER A 56 12.16 9.89 -23.75
C SER A 56 12.98 8.58 -23.76
N GLU A 57 13.71 8.30 -22.67
CA GLU A 57 14.49 7.07 -22.47
C GLU A 57 13.65 5.92 -21.88
N LEU A 58 12.52 6.26 -21.25
CA LEU A 58 11.57 5.30 -20.68
C LEU A 58 10.21 5.41 -21.39
N PRO A 59 9.66 4.34 -21.97
CA PRO A 59 8.33 4.38 -22.56
C PRO A 59 7.23 4.38 -21.49
N ALA A 60 6.13 5.10 -21.74
CA ALA A 60 4.92 5.05 -20.91
C ALA A 60 3.78 4.34 -21.63
N THR A 61 2.86 3.77 -20.84
CA THR A 61 1.61 3.21 -21.35
C THR A 61 0.50 4.26 -21.21
N PRO A 62 -0.32 4.50 -22.25
CA PRO A 62 -1.47 5.39 -22.14
C PRO A 62 -2.42 4.95 -21.02
N LEU A 63 -2.90 5.91 -20.24
CA LEU A 63 -3.79 5.67 -19.10
C LEU A 63 -5.04 4.86 -19.50
N GLN A 64 -5.61 5.15 -20.66
CA GLN A 64 -6.79 4.43 -21.16
C GLN A 64 -6.54 2.92 -21.32
N SER A 65 -5.37 2.54 -21.83
CA SER A 65 -5.00 1.12 -21.99
C SER A 65 -4.87 0.38 -20.66
N VAL A 66 -4.54 1.09 -19.57
CA VAL A 66 -4.52 0.53 -18.22
C VAL A 66 -5.96 0.31 -17.71
N PHE A 67 -6.84 1.30 -17.88
CA PHE A 67 -8.24 1.16 -17.50
C PHE A 67 -8.95 0.05 -18.25
N ASP A 68 -8.70 -0.09 -19.55
CA ASP A 68 -9.30 -1.15 -20.36
C ASP A 68 -8.92 -2.55 -19.82
N LYS A 69 -7.65 -2.74 -19.41
CA LYS A 69 -7.18 -3.98 -18.78
C LYS A 69 -7.87 -4.25 -17.44
N ILE A 70 -7.94 -3.25 -16.55
CA ILE A 70 -8.58 -3.39 -15.24
C ILE A 70 -10.07 -3.73 -15.38
N ASN A 71 -10.77 -3.09 -16.32
CA ASN A 71 -12.18 -3.33 -16.56
C ASN A 71 -12.43 -4.71 -17.19
N ALA A 72 -11.49 -5.23 -17.97
CA ALA A 72 -11.57 -6.59 -18.49
C ALA A 72 -11.47 -7.65 -17.38
N TRP A 73 -10.75 -7.39 -16.28
CA TRP A 73 -10.65 -8.31 -15.14
C TRP A 73 -11.90 -8.39 -14.27
N LYS A 74 -12.82 -7.42 -14.41
CA LYS A 74 -14.09 -7.37 -13.67
C LYS A 74 -15.23 -8.12 -14.37
N LYS A 75 -14.99 -8.71 -15.55
CA LYS A 75 -15.92 -9.59 -16.26
C LYS A 75 -15.60 -11.05 -15.97
#